data_AF-A0A6C1B3P1-F1
#
_entry.id   AF-A0A6C1B3P1-F1
#
_cell.length_a   1.000
_cell.length_b   1.000
_cell.length_c   1.000
_cell.angle_alpha   90.00
_cell.angle_beta   90.00
_cell.angle_gamma   90.00
#
_symmetry.space_group_name_H-M   'P 1'
#
loop_
_entity.id
_entity.type
_entity.pdbx_description
1 polymer ?
#
loop_
_entity_poly.entity_id
_entity_poly.type
_entity_poly.pdbx_seq_one_letter_code
_entity_poly.pdbx_strand_id
1 'polypeptide(L)'
;MSQFDFDAWANLARRSPRAYFHARERYLNSVIDGFPVEARARLREFQLEIDCLRANAGSPLGATRQMMVMMSDRLEAMASRFMALRTAARDLEALQAQLVKLDQLPPRDDEGERPHP
;
A
#
# COMPACT_ATOMS: atom_id res chain seq x y z
N MET A 1 -9.74 -21.71 -10.14
CA MET A 1 -8.45 -21.08 -10.50
C MET A 1 -7.71 -22.07 -11.39
N SER A 2 -7.37 -21.70 -12.63
CA SER A 2 -6.53 -22.55 -13.47
C SER A 2 -5.17 -22.71 -12.78
N GLN A 3 -4.71 -23.95 -12.61
CA GLN A 3 -3.41 -24.25 -12.05
C GLN A 3 -2.33 -23.63 -12.96
N PHE A 4 -1.50 -22.74 -12.43
CA PHE A 4 -0.39 -22.16 -13.18
C PHE A 4 0.64 -23.26 -13.46
N ASP A 5 0.91 -23.53 -14.75
CA ASP A 5 1.84 -24.57 -15.16
C ASP A 5 3.29 -24.05 -15.14
N PHE A 6 3.95 -24.19 -13.99
CA PHE A 6 5.34 -23.75 -13.83
C PHE A 6 6.31 -24.51 -14.75
N ASP A 7 6.03 -25.79 -15.04
CA ASP A 7 6.92 -26.64 -15.83
C ASP A 7 6.91 -26.22 -17.30
N ALA A 8 5.73 -25.90 -17.87
CA ALA A 8 5.63 -25.37 -19.22
C ALA A 8 6.40 -24.06 -19.39
N TRP A 9 6.30 -23.15 -18.41
CA TRP A 9 7.00 -21.87 -18.44
C TRP A 9 8.52 -22.02 -18.27
N ALA A 10 8.96 -22.91 -17.39
CA ALA A 10 10.38 -23.21 -17.22
C ALA A 10 10.97 -23.84 -18.50
N ASN A 11 10.24 -24.77 -19.13
CA ASN A 11 10.63 -25.36 -20.40
C ASN A 11 10.69 -24.31 -21.52
N LEU A 12 9.72 -23.40 -21.58
CA LEU A 12 9.71 -22.29 -22.55
C LEU A 12 10.92 -21.37 -22.37
N ALA A 13 11.24 -20.99 -21.13
CA ALA A 13 12.39 -20.15 -20.82
C ALA A 13 13.71 -20.78 -21.25
N ARG A 14 13.88 -22.09 -21.05
CA ARG A 14 15.08 -22.82 -21.48
C ARG A 14 15.21 -22.93 -23.00
N ARG A 15 14.09 -23.16 -23.70
CA ARG A 15 14.09 -23.38 -25.16
C ARG A 15 14.17 -22.09 -25.97
N SER A 16 13.45 -21.05 -25.52
CA SER A 16 13.38 -19.77 -26.20
C SER A 16 13.14 -18.64 -25.20
N PRO A 17 14.21 -17.97 -24.74
CA PRO A 17 14.09 -16.82 -23.86
C PRO A 17 13.18 -15.73 -24.43
N ARG A 18 13.26 -15.46 -25.74
CA ARG A 18 12.41 -14.47 -26.41
C ARG A 18 10.93 -14.85 -26.33
N ALA A 19 10.58 -16.11 -26.61
CA ALA A 19 9.19 -16.57 -26.51
C ALA A 19 8.66 -16.53 -25.08
N TYR A 20 9.50 -16.85 -24.09
CA TYR A 20 9.17 -16.69 -22.68
C TYR A 20 8.83 -15.25 -22.32
N PHE A 21 9.64 -14.27 -22.73
CA PHE A 21 9.38 -12.86 -22.40
C PHE A 21 8.09 -12.34 -23.04
N HIS A 22 7.80 -12.71 -24.30
CA HIS A 22 6.51 -12.37 -24.92
C HIS A 22 5.32 -13.04 -24.24
N ALA A 23 5.44 -14.32 -23.86
CA ALA A 23 4.38 -15.01 -23.12
C ALA A 23 4.15 -14.36 -21.74
N ARG A 24 5.23 -13.98 -21.05
CA ARG A 24 5.21 -13.27 -19.78
C ARG A 24 4.47 -11.94 -19.88
N GLU A 25 4.84 -11.12 -20.85
CA GLU A 25 4.21 -9.81 -21.08
C GLU A 25 2.70 -9.96 -21.31
N ARG A 26 2.29 -10.89 -22.19
CA ARG A 26 0.88 -11.18 -22.44
C ARG A 26 0.13 -11.62 -21.18
N TYR A 27 0.72 -12.53 -20.41
CA TYR A 27 0.11 -13.03 -19.18
C TYR A 27 -0.06 -11.90 -18.15
N LEU A 28 0.99 -11.10 -17.90
CA LEU A 28 0.95 -9.99 -16.96
C LEU A 28 -0.09 -8.94 -17.37
N ASN A 29 -0.14 -8.58 -18.65
CA ASN A 29 -1.15 -7.65 -19.14
C ASN A 29 -2.57 -8.20 -18.92
N SER A 30 -2.81 -9.48 -19.21
CA SER A 30 -4.13 -10.09 -18.96
C SER A 30 -4.52 -10.11 -17.48
N VAL A 31 -3.55 -10.33 -16.58
CA VAL A 31 -3.78 -10.28 -15.14
C VAL A 31 -4.13 -8.86 -14.71
N ILE A 32 -3.35 -7.87 -15.13
CA ILE A 32 -3.58 -6.45 -14.79
C ILE A 32 -4.93 -5.98 -15.32
N ASP A 33 -5.29 -6.35 -16.55
CA ASP A 33 -6.56 -5.96 -17.17
C ASP A 33 -7.77 -6.59 -16.47
N GLY A 34 -7.58 -7.66 -15.68
CA GLY A 34 -8.60 -8.26 -14.82
C GLY A 34 -8.94 -7.47 -13.55
N PHE A 35 -8.15 -6.45 -13.18
CA PHE A 35 -8.41 -5.60 -12.00
C PHE A 35 -9.34 -4.41 -12.33
N PRO A 36 -9.94 -3.76 -11.30
CA PRO A 36 -10.68 -2.50 -11.47
C PRO A 36 -9.84 -1.43 -12.15
N VAL A 37 -10.47 -0.58 -12.97
CA VAL A 37 -9.80 0.40 -13.84
C VAL A 37 -8.90 1.34 -13.04
N GLU A 38 -9.32 1.71 -11.85
CA GLU A 38 -8.63 2.60 -10.92
C GLU A 38 -7.30 2.02 -10.44
N ALA A 39 -7.20 0.69 -10.36
CA ALA A 39 -6.00 -0.02 -9.91
C ALA A 39 -5.02 -0.33 -11.05
N ARG A 40 -5.48 -0.39 -12.31
CA ARG A 40 -4.66 -0.85 -13.45
C ARG A 40 -3.42 0.01 -13.69
N ALA A 41 -3.57 1.33 -13.65
CA ALA A 41 -2.44 2.25 -13.86
C ALA A 41 -1.32 2.00 -12.86
N ARG A 42 -1.67 1.92 -11.57
CA ARG A 42 -0.73 1.64 -10.48
C ARG A 42 -0.09 0.25 -10.59
N LEU A 43 -0.83 -0.76 -11.05
CA LEU A 43 -0.28 -2.10 -11.27
C LEU A 43 0.74 -2.12 -12.42
N ARG A 44 0.52 -1.35 -13.50
CA ARG A 44 1.47 -1.22 -14.60
C ARG A 44 2.75 -0.51 -14.17
N GLU A 45 2.63 0.56 -13.38
CA GLU A 45 3.78 1.25 -12.77
C GLU A 45 4.59 0.29 -11.89
N PHE A 46 3.92 -0.49 -11.05
CA PHE A 46 4.60 -1.47 -10.21
C PHE A 46 5.29 -2.57 -11.03
N GLN A 47 4.66 -3.02 -12.11
CA GLN A 47 5.28 -4.01 -13.01
C GLN A 47 6.54 -3.45 -13.69
N LEU A 48 6.51 -2.18 -14.12
CA LEU A 48 7.67 -1.47 -14.67
C LEU A 48 8.83 -1.43 -13.66
N GLU A 49 8.54 -1.13 -12.40
CA GLU A 49 9.54 -1.12 -11.33
C GLU A 49 10.19 -2.50 -11.12
N ILE A 50 9.37 -3.57 -11.12
CA ILE A 50 9.86 -4.95 -11.07
C ILE A 50 10.77 -5.25 -12.26
N ASP A 51 10.41 -4.81 -13.46
CA ASP A 51 11.18 -5.07 -14.67
C ASP A 51 12.52 -4.32 -14.67
N CYS A 52 12.54 -3.07 -14.21
CA CYS A 52 13.78 -2.30 -14.00
C CYS A 52 14.70 -2.99 -12.97
N LEU A 53 14.13 -3.43 -11.85
CA LEU A 53 14.88 -4.15 -10.82
C LEU A 53 15.50 -5.44 -11.38
N ARG A 54 14.72 -6.22 -12.15
CA ARG A 54 15.21 -7.44 -12.81
C ARG A 54 16.33 -7.17 -13.81
N ALA A 55 16.23 -6.10 -14.59
CA ALA A 55 17.26 -5.72 -15.56
C ALA A 55 18.59 -5.35 -14.88
N ASN A 56 18.53 -4.72 -13.71
CA ASN A 56 19.70 -4.22 -12.99
C ASN A 56 20.34 -5.25 -12.04
N ALA A 57 19.63 -6.33 -11.68
CA ALA A 57 20.08 -7.24 -10.63
C ALA A 57 21.18 -8.24 -11.04
N GLY A 58 21.55 -8.31 -12.32
CA GLY A 58 22.64 -9.15 -12.85
C GLY A 58 22.43 -10.67 -12.80
N SER A 59 21.42 -11.15 -12.05
CA SER A 59 21.02 -12.56 -12.01
C SER A 59 19.58 -12.72 -11.50
N PRO A 60 18.89 -13.83 -11.82
CA PRO A 60 17.56 -14.11 -11.29
C PRO A 60 17.50 -14.17 -9.75
N LEU A 61 18.52 -14.74 -9.11
CA LEU A 61 18.62 -14.80 -7.66
C LEU A 61 18.84 -13.41 -7.04
N GLY A 62 19.68 -12.58 -7.68
CA GLY A 62 19.86 -11.18 -7.32
C GLY A 62 18.54 -10.40 -7.38
N ALA A 63 17.78 -10.58 -8.47
CA ALA A 63 16.48 -9.93 -8.63
C ALA A 63 15.50 -10.36 -7.54
N THR A 64 15.49 -11.65 -7.19
CA THR A 64 14.64 -12.17 -6.11
C THR A 64 14.96 -11.53 -4.77
N ARG A 65 16.26 -11.41 -4.43
CA ARG A 65 16.67 -10.73 -3.19
C ARG A 65 16.26 -9.26 -3.16
N GLN A 66 16.49 -8.53 -4.25
CA GLN A 66 16.11 -7.12 -4.33
C GLN A 66 14.59 -6.93 -4.26
N MET A 67 13.80 -7.80 -4.92
CA MET A 67 12.34 -7.78 -4.81
C MET A 67 11.86 -8.02 -3.37
N MET A 68 12.51 -8.93 -2.63
CA MET A 68 12.19 -9.17 -1.22
C MET A 68 12.46 -7.95 -0.34
N VAL A 69 13.56 -7.23 -0.56
CA VAL A 69 13.85 -5.96 0.13
C VAL A 69 12.77 -4.94 -0.18
N MET A 70 12.46 -4.71 -1.46
CA MET A 70 11.40 -3.79 -1.88
C MET A 70 10.04 -4.12 -1.25
N MET A 71 9.71 -5.41 -1.13
CA MET A 71 8.48 -5.85 -0.45
C MET A 71 8.52 -5.57 1.06
N SER A 72 9.66 -5.82 1.72
CA SER A 72 9.85 -5.51 3.15
C SER A 72 9.67 -4.01 3.42
N ASP A 73 10.35 -3.16 2.64
CA ASP A 73 10.28 -1.70 2.80
C ASP A 73 8.84 -1.18 2.66
N ARG A 74 8.08 -1.74 1.71
CA ARG A 74 6.67 -1.38 1.52
C ARG A 74 5.79 -1.83 2.68
N LEU A 75 6.03 -3.02 3.22
CA LEU A 75 5.29 -3.51 4.40
C LEU A 75 5.58 -2.65 5.63
N GLU A 76 6.84 -2.27 5.84
CA GLU A 76 7.25 -1.37 6.91
C GLU A 76 6.63 0.03 6.76
N ALA A 77 6.62 0.57 5.55
CA ALA A 77 5.96 1.84 5.25
C ALA A 77 4.44 1.76 5.49
N MET A 78 3.81 0.65 5.14
CA MET A 78 2.38 0.43 5.39
C MET A 78 2.09 0.33 6.90
N ALA A 79 2.91 -0.42 7.64
CA ALA A 79 2.78 -0.54 9.09
C ALA A 79 2.92 0.83 9.77
N SER A 80 3.91 1.62 9.36
CA SER A 80 4.13 2.98 9.85
C SER A 80 2.92 3.90 9.61
N ARG A 81 2.35 3.86 8.40
CA ARG A 81 1.16 4.65 8.05
C ARG A 81 -0.07 4.20 8.84
N PHE A 82 -0.25 2.91 9.04
CA PHE A 82 -1.34 2.38 9.86
C PHE A 82 -1.22 2.84 11.32
N MET A 83 -0.01 2.82 11.87
CA MET A 83 0.25 3.33 13.22
C MET A 83 -0.08 4.82 13.34
N ALA A 84 0.34 5.63 12.37
CA ALA A 84 0.02 7.06 12.33
C ALA A 84 -1.49 7.31 12.26
N LEU A 85 -2.21 6.58 11.39
CA LEU A 85 -3.66 6.69 11.26
C LEU A 85 -4.37 6.31 12.57
N ARG A 86 -3.90 5.25 13.25
CA ARG A 86 -4.44 4.83 14.53
C ARG A 86 -4.24 5.86 15.63
N THR A 87 -3.08 6.52 15.67
CA THR A 87 -2.83 7.62 16.62
C THR A 87 -3.77 8.79 16.34
N ALA A 88 -3.86 9.24 15.09
CA ALA A 88 -4.75 10.33 14.71
C ALA A 88 -6.22 10.04 15.04
N ALA A 89 -6.69 8.80 14.84
CA ALA A 89 -8.04 8.40 15.22
C ALA A 89 -8.30 8.55 16.74
N ARG A 90 -7.34 8.14 17.59
CA ARG A 90 -7.45 8.30 19.05
C ARG A 90 -7.44 9.76 19.47
N ASP A 91 -6.62 10.59 18.83
CA ASP A 91 -6.55 12.02 19.14
C ASP A 91 -7.89 12.71 18.82
N LEU A 92 -8.53 12.34 17.70
CA LEU A 92 -9.86 12.82 17.36
C LEU A 92 -10.93 12.38 18.38
N GLU A 93 -10.91 11.12 18.81
CA GLU A 93 -11.80 10.62 19.86
C GLU A 93 -11.63 11.39 21.18
N ALA A 94 -10.37 11.68 21.56
CA ALA A 94 -10.06 12.44 22.77
C ALA A 94 -10.57 13.89 22.68
N LEU A 95 -10.36 14.56 21.54
CA LEU A 95 -10.87 15.92 21.31
C LEU A 95 -12.39 15.97 21.31
N GLN A 96 -13.05 14.99 20.69
CA GLN A 96 -14.50 14.87 20.72
C GLN A 96 -15.02 14.73 22.16
N ALA A 97 -14.38 13.90 22.97
CA ALA A 97 -14.75 13.74 24.38
C ALA A 97 -14.54 15.03 25.19
N GLN A 98 -13.51 15.82 24.88
CA GLN A 98 -13.27 17.13 25.52
C GLN A 98 -14.34 18.16 25.13
N LEU A 99 -14.73 18.22 23.86
CA LEU A 99 -15.79 19.10 23.39
C LEU A 99 -17.13 18.79 24.07
N VAL A 100 -17.48 17.51 24.19
CA VAL A 100 -18.69 17.09 24.91
C VAL A 100 -18.65 17.54 26.37
N LYS A 101 -17.50 17.46 27.04
CA LYS A 101 -17.36 17.94 28.43
C LYS A 101 -17.51 19.46 28.55
N LEU A 102 -17.03 20.23 27.58
CA LEU A 102 -17.17 21.69 27.57
C LEU A 102 -18.62 22.14 27.34
N ASP A 103 -19.36 21.41 26.50
CA ASP A 103 -20.79 21.67 26.25
C ASP A 103 -21.66 21.34 27.48
N GLN A 104 -21.19 20.41 28.32
CA GLN A 104 -21.85 20.03 29.57
C GLN A 104 -21.46 20.91 30.78
N LEU A 105 -20.60 21.93 30.59
CA LEU A 105 -20.24 22.83 31.68
C LEU A 105 -21.45 23.72 32.02
N PRO A 106 -21.85 23.85 33.30
CA PRO A 106 -22.91 24.79 33.66
C PRO A 106 -22.55 26.21 33.17
N PRO A 107 -23.55 27.04 32.83
CA PRO A 107 -23.30 28.43 32.47
C PRO A 107 -22.48 29.06 33.59
N ARG A 108 -21.43 29.82 33.22
CA ARG A 108 -20.66 30.58 34.18
C ARG A 108 -21.65 31.46 34.94
N ASP A 109 -21.75 31.25 36.25
CA ASP A 109 -22.41 32.19 37.13
C ASP A 109 -21.68 33.52 36.92
N ASP A 110 -22.31 34.42 36.16
CA ASP A 110 -21.91 35.82 36.12
C ASP A 110 -22.01 36.28 37.57
N GLU A 111 -20.86 36.54 38.20
CA GLU A 111 -20.80 37.20 39.50
C GLU A 111 -21.38 38.60 39.37
N GLY A 112 -22.71 38.65 39.35
CA GLY A 112 -23.53 39.81 39.57
C GLY A 112 -23.61 40.07 41.06
N GLU A 113 -22.54 40.61 41.63
CA GLU A 113 -22.65 41.37 42.88
C GLU A 113 -21.62 42.51 42.84
N ARG A 114 -21.94 43.54 42.03
CA ARG A 114 -21.33 44.86 42.21
C ARG A 114 -21.78 45.37 43.58
N PRO A 115 -20.87 45.69 44.52
CA PRO A 115 -21.29 46.28 45.78
C PRO A 115 -21.85 47.69 45.48
N HIS A 116 -23.13 47.88 45.79
CA HIS A 116 -23.76 49.19 45.78
C HIS A 116 -23.16 50.07 46.91
N PRO A 117 -23.04 51.39 46.68
CA PRO A 117 -22.28 52.33 47.51
C PRO A 117 -22.86 52.61 48.90
#